data_AF-A0A3A1WU65-F1
#
_entry.id   AF-A0A3A1WU65-F1
#
_cell.length_a   1.000
_cell.length_b   1.000
_cell.length_c   1.000
_cell.angle_alpha   90.00
_cell.angle_beta   90.00
_cell.angle_gamma   90.00
#
_symmetry.space_group_name_H-M   'P 1'
#
loop_
_entity.id
_entity.type
_entity.pdbx_description
1 polymer ?
#
loop_
_entity_poly.entity_id
_entity_poly.type
_entity_poly.pdbx_seq_one_letter_code
_entity_poly.pdbx_strand_id
1 'polypeptide(L)'
;MSSDVNRRSRSVLRCAEEIELCERALMPCGDVEALKALEPMFGNLPFAEGADEVIVMKGFRTVVALYPLWAIKEAVTAFIAGQVPTYRGDFCPNTAVFGRELERRVSRHRERLRKARRMAEEEARLAAEEQGRKARSSELRAAGDRRVYELRARSNARHIGRGVMFEDRNGQAWMPGPELTAEDLASVPDAPRRTFDRAQAGGKGFDPLPKGRD
;
A
#
# COMPACT_ATOMS: atom_id res chain seq x y z
N MET A 1 1.50 -19.28 -6.51
CA MET A 1 1.26 -18.27 -5.45
C MET A 1 2.49 -17.41 -5.10
N SER A 2 3.73 -17.74 -5.52
CA SER A 2 4.94 -16.97 -5.18
C SER A 2 5.25 -15.78 -6.14
N SER A 3 4.69 -15.78 -7.35
CA SER A 3 4.94 -14.75 -8.38
C SER A 3 4.26 -13.40 -8.08
N ASP A 4 3.06 -13.41 -7.50
CA ASP A 4 2.26 -12.19 -7.30
C ASP A 4 2.76 -11.36 -6.12
N VAL A 5 3.27 -12.02 -5.08
CA VAL A 5 3.89 -11.36 -3.91
C VAL A 5 5.16 -10.62 -4.34
N ASN A 6 6.00 -11.25 -5.16
CA ASN A 6 7.23 -10.63 -5.66
C ASN A 6 6.95 -9.46 -6.62
N ARG A 7 5.85 -9.51 -7.39
CA ARG A 7 5.42 -8.42 -8.27
C ARG A 7 4.89 -7.21 -7.50
N ARG A 8 4.10 -7.44 -6.44
CA ARG A 8 3.58 -6.38 -5.57
C ARG A 8 4.69 -5.67 -4.79
N SER A 9 5.63 -6.40 -4.20
CA SER A 9 6.75 -5.79 -3.46
C SER A 9 7.61 -4.88 -4.34
N ARG A 10 7.80 -5.23 -5.62
CA ARG A 10 8.52 -4.38 -6.59
C ARG A 10 7.73 -3.13 -7.00
N SER A 11 6.39 -3.20 -7.01
CA SER A 11 5.52 -2.06 -7.31
C SER A 11 5.58 -0.99 -6.21
N VAL A 12 5.46 -1.44 -4.96
CA VAL A 12 5.51 -0.58 -3.75
C VAL A 12 6.85 0.15 -3.67
N LEU A 13 7.96 -0.59 -3.83
CA LEU A 13 9.30 0.00 -3.78
C LEU A 13 9.50 1.06 -4.87
N ARG A 14 9.04 0.80 -6.10
CA ARG A 14 9.10 1.78 -7.19
C ARG A 14 8.27 3.04 -6.90
N CYS A 15 7.10 2.89 -6.28
CA CYS A 15 6.28 4.04 -5.90
C CYS A 15 6.98 4.88 -4.82
N ALA A 16 7.60 4.25 -3.83
CA ALA A 16 8.34 4.95 -2.78
C ALA A 16 9.56 5.71 -3.34
N GLU A 17 10.35 5.06 -4.22
CA GLU A 17 11.49 5.69 -4.90
C GLU A 17 11.05 6.90 -5.74
N GLU A 18 9.95 6.77 -6.49
CA GLU A 18 9.41 7.86 -7.31
C GLU A 18 8.90 9.03 -6.46
N ILE A 19 8.29 8.76 -5.30
CA ILE A 19 7.87 9.79 -4.34
C ILE A 19 9.10 10.55 -3.83
N GLU A 20 10.11 9.84 -3.32
CA GLU A 20 11.34 10.45 -2.77
C GLU A 20 12.05 11.30 -3.82
N LEU A 21 12.18 10.80 -5.05
CA LEU A 21 12.79 11.51 -6.16
C LEU A 21 12.02 12.78 -6.50
N CYS A 22 10.69 12.71 -6.60
CA CYS A 22 9.87 13.87 -6.90
C CYS A 22 9.85 14.89 -5.75
N GLU A 23 9.83 14.45 -4.49
CA GLU A 23 9.87 15.34 -3.32
C GLU A 23 11.21 16.08 -3.23
N ARG A 24 12.33 15.38 -3.45
CA ARG A 24 13.64 16.02 -3.53
C ARG A 24 13.71 17.01 -4.69
N ALA A 25 13.20 16.65 -5.86
CA ALA A 25 13.16 17.55 -7.00
C ALA A 25 12.26 18.77 -6.76
N LEU A 26 11.17 18.63 -6.01
CA LEU A 26 10.22 19.73 -5.74
C LEU A 26 10.54 20.52 -4.48
N MET A 27 11.61 20.19 -3.76
CA MET A 27 12.00 20.86 -2.52
C MET A 27 12.24 22.36 -2.79
N PRO A 28 11.50 23.25 -2.10
CA PRO A 28 11.71 24.68 -2.24
C PRO A 28 13.14 25.06 -1.85
N CYS A 29 13.73 25.99 -2.60
CA CYS A 29 15.04 26.52 -2.24
C CYS A 29 14.95 27.57 -1.14
N GLY A 30 16.06 27.81 -0.44
CA GLY A 30 16.12 28.87 0.56
C GLY A 30 16.07 30.26 -0.06
N ASP A 31 15.51 31.24 0.65
CA ASP A 31 15.34 32.63 0.20
C ASP A 31 16.61 33.22 -0.44
N VAL A 32 17.78 32.99 0.18
CA VAL A 32 19.06 33.53 -0.29
C VAL A 32 19.47 32.92 -1.63
N GLU A 33 19.29 31.61 -1.81
CA GLU A 33 19.62 30.92 -3.06
C GLU A 33 18.65 31.31 -4.18
N ALA A 34 17.38 31.46 -3.82
CA ALA A 34 16.33 31.89 -4.75
C ALA A 34 16.62 33.30 -5.30
N LEU A 35 16.99 34.25 -4.43
CA LEU A 35 17.35 35.60 -4.84
C LEU A 35 18.62 35.64 -5.71
N LYS A 36 19.66 34.90 -5.31
CA LYS A 36 20.89 34.77 -6.12
C LYS A 36 20.61 34.20 -7.51
N ALA A 37 19.66 33.26 -7.62
CA ALA A 37 19.29 32.68 -8.91
C ALA A 37 18.58 33.68 -9.83
N LEU A 38 17.99 34.75 -9.30
CA LEU A 38 17.32 35.80 -10.09
C LEU A 38 18.27 36.92 -10.55
N GLU A 39 19.42 37.11 -9.90
CA GLU A 39 20.40 38.16 -10.26
C GLU A 39 20.72 38.22 -11.76
N PRO A 40 20.94 37.08 -12.48
CA PRO A 40 21.19 37.13 -13.91
C PRO A 40 20.02 37.70 -14.72
N MET A 41 18.78 37.49 -14.29
CA MET A 41 17.61 38.03 -14.97
C MET A 41 17.58 39.55 -14.87
N PHE A 42 17.76 40.10 -13.66
CA PHE A 42 17.77 41.54 -13.42
C PHE A 42 18.97 42.25 -14.04
N GLY A 43 20.10 41.54 -14.18
CA GLY A 43 21.28 42.08 -14.88
C GLY A 43 21.15 42.11 -16.41
N ASN A 44 20.33 41.25 -17.02
CA ASN A 44 20.19 41.16 -18.48
C ASN A 44 18.91 41.83 -19.02
N LEU A 45 17.89 42.00 -18.18
CA LEU A 45 16.60 42.54 -18.58
C LEU A 45 16.31 43.83 -17.79
N PRO A 46 16.08 44.97 -18.46
CA PRO A 46 15.83 46.22 -17.77
C PRO A 46 14.47 46.19 -17.07
N PHE A 47 14.32 46.93 -15.96
CA PHE A 47 13.01 47.16 -15.38
C PHE A 47 12.18 48.10 -16.27
N ALA A 48 10.86 47.91 -16.28
CA ALA A 48 9.95 48.81 -16.98
C ALA A 48 10.02 50.22 -16.37
N GLU A 49 9.82 51.25 -17.20
CA GLU A 49 9.85 52.64 -16.75
C GLU A 49 8.83 52.88 -15.61
N GLY A 50 9.29 53.53 -14.53
CA GLY A 50 8.48 53.81 -13.35
C GLY A 50 8.28 52.61 -12.40
N ALA A 51 8.92 51.47 -12.64
CA ALA A 51 8.88 50.35 -11.71
C ALA A 51 9.73 50.63 -10.45
N ASP A 52 9.14 50.45 -9.27
CA ASP A 52 9.88 50.42 -8.01
C ASP A 52 10.57 49.06 -7.86
N GLU A 53 11.87 49.04 -8.07
CA GLU A 53 12.71 47.84 -8.00
C GLU A 53 12.53 47.10 -6.66
N VAL A 54 12.37 47.81 -5.54
CA VAL A 54 12.21 47.20 -4.22
C VAL A 54 10.91 46.41 -4.15
N ILE A 55 9.82 46.98 -4.68
CA ILE A 55 8.51 46.31 -4.73
C ILE A 55 8.57 45.09 -5.66
N VAL A 56 9.22 45.24 -6.82
CA VAL A 56 9.39 44.15 -7.79
C VAL A 56 10.17 42.99 -7.15
N MET A 57 11.33 43.28 -6.56
CA MET A 57 12.18 42.30 -5.87
C MET A 57 11.44 41.58 -4.75
N LYS A 58 10.65 42.31 -3.95
CA LYS A 58 9.81 41.73 -2.89
C LYS A 58 8.78 40.76 -3.45
N GLY A 59 8.11 41.15 -4.54
CA GLY A 59 7.14 40.28 -5.22
C GLY A 59 7.80 39.01 -5.78
N PHE A 60 8.98 39.14 -6.38
CA PHE A 60 9.74 37.99 -6.87
C PHE A 60 10.12 37.05 -5.74
N ARG A 61 10.62 37.57 -4.61
CA ARG A 61 10.95 36.78 -3.41
C ARG A 61 9.76 35.92 -2.96
N THR A 62 8.57 36.51 -2.88
CA THR A 62 7.36 35.78 -2.47
C THR A 62 7.02 34.66 -3.45
N VAL A 63 7.16 34.90 -4.76
CA VAL A 63 6.88 33.88 -5.77
C VAL A 63 7.87 32.74 -5.70
N VAL A 64 9.19 33.03 -5.67
CA VAL A 64 10.23 31.99 -5.78
C VAL A 64 10.38 31.11 -4.54
N ALA A 65 9.99 31.59 -3.37
CA ALA A 65 10.07 30.85 -2.11
C ALA A 65 9.28 29.52 -2.11
N LEU A 66 8.37 29.34 -3.06
CA LEU A 66 7.53 28.13 -3.20
C LEU A 66 8.06 27.13 -4.23
N TYR A 67 9.20 27.43 -4.89
CA TYR A 67 9.70 26.66 -6.02
C TYR A 67 11.14 26.18 -5.81
N PRO A 68 11.51 25.05 -6.44
CA PRO A 68 12.85 24.52 -6.35
C PRO A 68 13.85 25.34 -7.16
N LEU A 69 15.12 25.31 -6.74
CA LEU A 69 16.20 26.11 -7.34
C LEU A 69 16.39 25.86 -8.84
N TRP A 70 16.28 24.60 -9.28
CA TRP A 70 16.44 24.26 -10.70
C TRP A 70 15.36 24.93 -11.55
N ALA A 71 14.11 24.97 -11.08
CA ALA A 71 13.01 25.56 -11.83
C ALA A 71 13.21 27.07 -11.99
N ILE A 72 13.72 27.73 -10.95
CA ILE A 72 14.04 29.16 -10.98
C ILE A 72 15.16 29.42 -11.99
N LYS A 73 16.27 28.68 -11.91
CA LYS A 73 17.41 28.84 -12.84
C LYS A 73 16.99 28.65 -14.29
N GLU A 74 16.25 27.58 -14.59
CA GLU A 74 15.81 27.33 -15.96
C GLU A 74 14.79 28.37 -16.46
N ALA A 75 13.89 28.85 -15.59
CA ALA A 75 12.96 29.93 -15.95
C ALA A 75 13.74 31.21 -16.29
N VAL A 76 14.70 31.60 -15.44
CA VAL A 76 15.58 32.75 -15.69
C VAL A 76 16.29 32.62 -17.05
N THR A 77 16.92 31.48 -17.33
CA THR A 77 17.57 31.23 -18.62
C THR A 77 16.58 31.35 -19.79
N ALA A 78 15.36 30.82 -19.65
CA ALA A 78 14.35 30.90 -20.70
C ALA A 78 13.84 32.32 -20.96
N PHE A 79 13.70 33.15 -19.91
CA PHE A 79 13.33 34.56 -20.07
C PHE A 79 14.43 35.36 -20.76
N ILE A 80 15.70 35.21 -20.32
CA ILE A 80 16.86 35.86 -20.95
C ILE A 80 16.98 35.46 -22.42
N ALA A 81 16.74 34.18 -22.74
CA ALA A 81 16.81 33.66 -24.10
C ALA A 81 15.56 33.97 -24.96
N GLY A 82 14.54 34.65 -24.41
CA GLY A 82 13.30 34.95 -25.14
C GLY A 82 12.48 33.71 -25.53
N GLN A 83 12.64 32.60 -24.80
CA GLN A 83 12.00 31.30 -25.12
C GLN A 83 10.60 31.13 -24.51
N VAL A 84 10.15 32.10 -23.70
CA VAL A 84 8.85 32.03 -23.02
C VAL A 84 7.74 32.51 -23.98
N PRO A 85 6.81 31.65 -24.44
CA PRO A 85 5.89 31.98 -25.53
C PRO A 85 4.94 33.16 -25.23
N THR A 86 4.59 33.35 -23.95
CA THR A 86 3.69 34.42 -23.50
C THR A 86 4.42 35.73 -23.21
N TYR A 87 5.72 35.83 -23.52
CA TYR A 87 6.56 36.94 -23.16
C TYR A 87 7.28 37.52 -24.38
N ARG A 88 7.09 38.80 -24.65
CA ARG A 88 7.80 39.56 -25.70
C ARG A 88 8.80 40.46 -24.97
N GLY A 89 10.05 40.03 -24.95
CA GLY A 89 10.99 40.33 -23.87
C GLY A 89 11.90 41.53 -24.09
N ASP A 90 11.37 42.72 -23.86
CA ASP A 90 12.20 43.94 -23.80
C ASP A 90 12.56 44.35 -22.37
N PHE A 91 11.85 43.82 -21.37
CA PHE A 91 12.00 44.19 -19.96
C PHE A 91 12.15 42.96 -19.05
N CYS A 92 12.18 43.17 -17.74
CA CYS A 92 11.97 42.11 -16.75
C CYS A 92 10.48 41.67 -16.76
N PRO A 93 10.19 40.36 -16.68
CA PRO A 93 8.81 39.91 -16.57
C PRO A 93 8.20 40.39 -15.26
N ASN A 94 6.88 40.59 -15.24
CA ASN A 94 6.20 40.75 -13.95
C ASN A 94 6.17 39.42 -13.18
N THR A 95 5.99 39.51 -11.86
CA THR A 95 6.03 38.36 -10.94
C THR A 95 4.98 37.30 -11.26
N ALA A 96 3.82 37.71 -11.79
CA ALA A 96 2.74 36.79 -12.18
C ALA A 96 3.07 35.98 -13.45
N VAL A 97 3.74 36.59 -14.43
CA VAL A 97 4.23 35.90 -15.64
C VAL A 97 5.36 34.94 -15.27
N PHE A 98 6.30 35.38 -14.43
CA PHE A 98 7.37 34.51 -13.95
C PHE A 98 6.83 33.33 -13.13
N GLY A 99 5.90 33.57 -12.20
CA GLY A 99 5.28 32.52 -11.39
C GLY A 99 4.53 31.48 -12.22
N ARG A 100 3.87 31.89 -13.31
CA ARG A 100 3.22 30.96 -14.25
C ARG A 100 4.23 30.07 -14.96
N GLU A 101 5.38 30.62 -15.36
CA GLU A 101 6.45 29.83 -15.99
C GLU A 101 7.07 28.82 -15.01
N LEU A 102 7.26 29.21 -13.74
CA LEU A 102 7.68 28.28 -12.69
C LEU A 102 6.68 27.15 -12.50
N GLU A 103 5.38 27.47 -12.40
CA GLU A 103 4.31 26.47 -12.28
C GLU A 103 4.33 25.50 -13.46
N ARG A 104 4.46 26.03 -14.69
CA ARG A 104 4.53 25.22 -15.90
C ARG A 104 5.64 24.18 -15.83
N ARG A 105 6.83 24.57 -15.34
CA ARG A 105 7.99 23.67 -15.21
C ARG A 105 7.78 22.59 -14.16
N VAL A 106 7.26 22.94 -12.99
CA VAL A 106 7.08 21.98 -11.89
C VAL A 106 5.81 21.14 -12.02
N SER A 107 4.85 21.55 -12.84
CA SER A 107 3.54 20.91 -12.99
C SER A 107 3.63 19.40 -13.22
N ARG A 108 4.48 18.98 -14.17
CA ARG A 108 4.71 17.56 -14.50
C ARG A 108 5.27 16.76 -13.33
N HIS A 109 6.18 17.34 -12.56
CA HIS A 109 6.73 16.70 -11.36
C HIS A 109 5.68 16.58 -10.25
N ARG A 110 4.87 17.61 -10.05
CA ARG A 110 3.75 17.58 -9.09
C ARG A 110 2.70 16.55 -9.47
N GLU A 111 2.39 16.41 -10.75
CA GLU A 111 1.46 15.39 -11.24
C GLU A 111 2.01 13.98 -11.03
N ARG A 112 3.29 13.74 -11.36
CA ARG A 112 3.98 12.46 -11.08
C ARG A 112 3.91 12.12 -9.59
N LEU A 113 4.23 13.07 -8.72
CA LEU A 113 4.15 12.89 -7.27
C LEU A 113 2.73 12.54 -6.81
N ARG A 114 1.71 13.26 -7.28
CA ARG A 114 0.30 12.99 -6.95
C ARG A 114 -0.11 11.57 -7.38
N LYS A 115 0.30 11.14 -8.58
CA LYS A 115 0.02 9.80 -9.08
C LYS A 115 0.71 8.73 -8.24
N ALA A 116 1.99 8.91 -7.92
CA ALA A 116 2.77 7.98 -7.10
C ALA A 116 2.17 7.82 -5.69
N ARG A 117 1.76 8.93 -5.06
CA ARG A 117 1.08 8.89 -3.75
C ARG A 117 -0.26 8.15 -3.80
N ARG A 118 -1.09 8.40 -4.82
CA ARG A 118 -2.37 7.66 -4.99
C ARG A 118 -2.15 6.16 -5.15
N MET A 119 -1.15 5.74 -5.92
CA MET A 119 -0.83 4.31 -6.08
C MET A 119 -0.35 3.70 -4.75
N ALA A 120 0.50 4.40 -4.00
CA ALA A 120 0.95 3.95 -2.68
C ALA A 120 -0.20 3.84 -1.67
N GLU A 121 -1.13 4.80 -1.65
CA GLU A 121 -2.33 4.78 -0.81
C GLU A 121 -3.26 3.62 -1.17
N GLU A 122 -3.47 3.36 -2.46
CA GLU A 122 -4.29 2.25 -2.94
C GLU A 122 -3.68 0.89 -2.57
N GLU A 123 -2.37 0.73 -2.72
CA GLU A 123 -1.63 -0.47 -2.31
C GLU A 123 -1.72 -0.68 -0.79
N ALA A 124 -1.58 0.39 0.00
CA ALA A 124 -1.74 0.33 1.45
C ALA A 124 -3.16 -0.09 1.86
N ARG A 125 -4.19 0.45 1.18
CA ARG A 125 -5.59 0.07 1.41
C ARG A 125 -5.82 -1.42 1.13
N LEU A 126 -5.35 -1.92 -0.01
CA LEU A 126 -5.47 -3.33 -0.38
C LEU A 126 -4.72 -4.25 0.59
N ALA A 127 -3.54 -3.84 1.06
CA ALA A 127 -2.80 -4.58 2.08
C ALA A 127 -3.55 -4.66 3.41
N ALA A 128 -4.17 -3.55 3.85
CA ALA A 128 -4.99 -3.51 5.06
C ALA A 128 -6.25 -4.39 4.94
N GLU A 129 -6.93 -4.38 3.79
CA GLU A 129 -8.08 -5.26 3.52
C GLU A 129 -7.67 -6.74 3.55
N GLU A 130 -6.55 -7.10 2.94
CA GLU A 130 -6.03 -8.47 2.93
C GLU A 130 -5.65 -8.94 4.35
N GLN A 131 -5.02 -8.07 5.15
CA GLN A 131 -4.71 -8.35 6.55
C GLN A 131 -5.99 -8.53 7.39
N GLY A 132 -6.98 -7.66 7.22
CA GLY A 132 -8.27 -7.78 7.90
C GLY A 132 -9.00 -9.07 7.52
N ARG A 133 -8.92 -9.50 6.26
CA ARG A 133 -9.49 -10.78 5.81
C ARG A 133 -8.77 -11.98 6.43
N LYS A 134 -7.44 -11.96 6.50
CA LYS A 134 -6.65 -13.02 7.13
C LYS A 134 -6.95 -13.12 8.63
N ALA A 135 -7.06 -11.99 9.33
CA ALA A 135 -7.42 -11.94 10.74
C ALA A 135 -8.81 -12.55 11.01
N ARG A 136 -9.83 -12.16 10.23
CA ARG A 136 -11.17 -12.76 10.34
C ARG A 136 -11.15 -14.28 10.05
N SER A 137 -10.37 -14.74 9.08
CA SER A 137 -10.21 -16.17 8.80
C SER A 137 -9.52 -16.93 9.94
N SER A 138 -8.52 -16.34 10.61
CA SER A 138 -7.89 -16.99 11.77
C SER A 138 -8.81 -17.03 12.98
N GLU A 139 -9.60 -16.00 13.21
CA GLU A 139 -10.59 -15.97 14.30
C GLU A 139 -11.68 -17.01 14.09
N LEU A 140 -12.18 -17.14 12.85
CA LEU A 140 -13.16 -18.16 12.48
C LEU A 140 -12.60 -19.58 12.64
N ARG A 141 -11.33 -19.84 12.27
CA ARG A 141 -10.66 -21.11 12.54
C ARG A 141 -10.56 -21.40 14.03
N ALA A 142 -10.08 -20.43 14.83
CA ALA A 142 -9.97 -20.60 16.28
C ALA A 142 -11.33 -20.78 16.98
N ALA A 143 -12.40 -20.18 16.45
CA ALA A 143 -13.77 -20.42 16.91
C ALA A 143 -14.25 -21.82 16.49
N GLY A 144 -13.91 -22.26 15.28
CA GLY A 144 -14.16 -23.60 14.78
C GLY A 144 -13.51 -24.68 15.64
N ASP A 145 -12.22 -24.54 15.94
CA ASP A 145 -11.46 -25.48 16.75
C ASP A 145 -12.02 -25.58 18.18
N ARG A 146 -12.38 -24.44 18.79
CA ARG A 146 -13.07 -24.41 20.08
C ARG A 146 -14.39 -25.17 20.04
N ARG A 147 -15.18 -24.98 18.98
CA ARG A 147 -16.45 -25.69 18.82
C ARG A 147 -16.27 -27.19 18.65
N VAL A 148 -15.29 -27.63 17.86
CA VAL A 148 -14.94 -29.05 17.72
C VAL A 148 -14.52 -29.64 19.06
N TYR A 149 -13.71 -28.93 19.84
CA TYR A 149 -13.29 -29.35 21.17
C TYR A 149 -14.47 -29.53 22.13
N GLU A 150 -15.38 -28.55 22.18
CA GLU A 150 -16.62 -28.64 22.98
C GLU A 150 -17.48 -29.84 22.58
N LEU A 151 -17.66 -30.07 21.28
CA LEU A 151 -18.45 -31.19 20.76
C LEU A 151 -17.81 -32.53 21.13
N ARG A 152 -16.48 -32.65 21.03
CA ARG A 152 -15.74 -33.84 21.49
C ARG A 152 -15.89 -34.06 22.99
N ALA A 153 -15.78 -33.01 23.80
CA ALA A 153 -15.97 -33.09 25.25
C ALA A 153 -17.40 -33.53 25.61
N ARG A 154 -18.42 -33.00 24.94
CA ARG A 154 -19.83 -33.41 25.11
C ARG A 154 -20.08 -34.84 24.66
N SER A 155 -19.51 -35.26 23.54
CA SER A 155 -19.62 -36.65 23.05
C SER A 155 -18.95 -37.63 24.02
N ASN A 156 -17.75 -37.30 24.52
CA ASN A 156 -17.08 -38.07 25.58
C ASN A 156 -17.91 -38.16 26.86
N ALA A 157 -18.48 -37.06 27.34
CA ALA A 157 -19.34 -37.09 28.54
C ALA A 157 -20.57 -37.99 28.37
N ARG A 158 -21.15 -38.04 27.16
CA ARG A 158 -22.26 -38.95 26.83
C ARG A 158 -21.82 -40.42 26.73
N HIS A 159 -20.58 -40.68 26.30
CA HIS A 159 -20.03 -42.04 26.22
C HIS A 159 -19.67 -42.62 27.59
N ILE A 160 -19.08 -41.83 28.49
CA ILE A 160 -18.74 -42.27 29.85
C ILE A 160 -20.02 -42.70 30.62
N GLY A 161 -21.16 -42.06 30.36
CA GLY A 161 -22.44 -42.44 30.95
C GLY A 161 -23.13 -43.68 30.34
N ARG A 162 -22.63 -44.23 29.21
CA ARG A 162 -23.26 -45.36 28.50
C ARG A 162 -22.56 -46.71 28.67
N GLY A 163 -21.31 -46.75 29.15
CA GLY A 163 -20.66 -47.98 29.62
C GLY A 163 -20.68 -49.17 28.64
N VAL A 164 -20.59 -48.94 27.33
CA VAL A 164 -20.57 -50.03 26.34
C VAL A 164 -19.12 -50.41 26.05
N MET A 165 -18.66 -51.52 26.62
CA MET A 165 -17.37 -52.14 26.31
C MET A 165 -17.55 -53.12 25.16
N PHE A 166 -16.67 -53.04 24.17
CA PHE A 166 -16.61 -54.02 23.08
C PHE A 166 -15.35 -54.86 23.28
N GLU A 167 -15.47 -56.18 23.27
CA GLU A 167 -14.33 -57.08 23.22
C GLU A 167 -13.94 -57.34 21.77
N ASP A 168 -12.66 -57.22 21.47
CA ASP A 168 -12.11 -57.69 20.20
C ASP A 168 -12.01 -59.23 20.16
N ARG A 169 -11.58 -59.79 19.03
CA ARG A 169 -11.43 -61.25 18.85
C ARG A 169 -10.36 -61.89 19.75
N ASN A 170 -9.54 -61.09 20.42
CA ASN A 170 -8.49 -61.52 21.34
C ASN A 170 -8.91 -61.33 22.81
N GLY A 171 -10.16 -60.94 23.09
CA GLY A 171 -10.66 -60.67 24.45
C GLY A 171 -10.16 -59.35 25.03
N GLN A 172 -9.65 -58.43 24.19
CA GLN A 172 -9.21 -57.11 24.63
C GLN A 172 -10.39 -56.15 24.58
N ALA A 173 -10.82 -55.68 25.76
CA ALA A 173 -11.87 -54.69 25.87
C ALA A 173 -11.38 -53.33 25.37
N TRP A 174 -12.12 -52.73 24.44
CA TRP A 174 -11.91 -51.36 23.97
C TRP A 174 -13.24 -50.59 23.99
N MET A 175 -13.14 -49.29 24.24
CA MET A 175 -14.27 -48.38 24.07
C MET A 175 -14.11 -47.64 22.74
N PRO A 176 -15.16 -47.54 21.91
CA PRO A 176 -15.13 -46.65 20.76
C PRO A 176 -14.90 -45.22 21.22
N GLY A 177 -14.01 -44.52 20.52
CA GLY A 177 -13.79 -43.11 20.74
C GLY A 177 -15.05 -42.30 20.43
N PRO A 178 -15.17 -41.07 20.95
CA PRO A 178 -16.31 -40.21 20.68
C PRO A 178 -16.40 -39.90 19.18
N GLU A 179 -17.42 -40.43 18.51
CA GLU A 179 -17.71 -40.08 17.11
C GLU A 179 -18.50 -38.77 17.06
N LEU A 180 -18.02 -37.81 16.26
CA LEU A 180 -18.76 -36.59 15.93
C LEU A 180 -19.64 -36.86 14.71
N THR A 181 -20.92 -36.49 14.79
CA THR A 181 -21.83 -36.67 13.65
C THR A 181 -21.62 -35.58 12.60
N ALA A 182 -22.11 -35.81 11.38
CA ALA A 182 -22.04 -34.82 10.32
C ALA A 182 -22.91 -33.58 10.58
N GLU A 183 -23.93 -33.69 11.44
CA GLU A 183 -24.75 -32.57 11.93
C GLU A 183 -23.97 -31.73 12.97
N ASP A 184 -23.19 -32.37 13.85
CA ASP A 184 -22.32 -31.68 14.80
C ASP A 184 -21.27 -30.83 14.06
N LEU A 185 -20.67 -31.38 13.00
CA LEU A 185 -19.67 -30.71 12.18
C LEU A 185 -20.25 -29.57 11.33
N ALA A 186 -21.55 -29.62 10.97
CA ALA A 186 -22.23 -28.54 10.25
C ALA A 186 -22.39 -27.27 11.10
N SER A 187 -22.26 -27.37 12.43
CA SER A 187 -22.33 -26.23 13.35
C SER A 187 -20.98 -25.51 13.58
N VAL A 188 -19.90 -25.95 12.93
CA VAL A 188 -18.56 -25.39 13.07
C VAL A 188 -18.40 -24.16 12.14
N PRO A 189 -18.05 -22.97 12.67
CA PRO A 189 -17.97 -21.71 11.92
C PRO A 189 -17.06 -21.67 10.68
N ASP A 190 -16.20 -22.67 10.47
CA ASP A 190 -15.30 -22.80 9.32
C ASP A 190 -15.34 -24.21 8.69
N ALA A 191 -16.39 -25.00 8.97
CA ALA A 191 -16.55 -26.28 8.28
C ALA A 191 -16.74 -26.05 6.78
N PRO A 192 -16.04 -26.80 5.91
CA PRO A 192 -16.31 -26.74 4.48
C PRO A 192 -17.81 -26.99 4.27
N ARG A 193 -18.50 -26.03 3.66
CA ARG A 193 -19.90 -26.20 3.24
C ARG A 193 -19.92 -27.39 2.30
N ARG A 194 -20.35 -28.53 2.83
CA ARG A 194 -20.54 -29.82 2.16
C ARG A 194 -20.45 -29.74 0.62
N THR A 195 -19.26 -29.93 0.05
CA THR A 195 -19.16 -30.58 -1.27
C THR A 195 -19.31 -32.08 -1.02
N PHE A 196 -20.53 -32.49 -0.65
CA PHE A 196 -20.92 -33.90 -0.60
C PHE A 196 -21.39 -34.32 -1.99
N ASP A 197 -20.52 -34.16 -2.99
CA ASP A 197 -20.63 -34.96 -4.20
C ASP A 197 -19.79 -36.22 -4.00
N ARG A 198 -20.48 -37.27 -3.52
CA ARG A 198 -20.29 -38.64 -4.01
C ARG A 198 -18.85 -39.21 -4.04
N ALA A 199 -18.10 -39.15 -2.93
CA ALA A 199 -16.84 -39.92 -2.81
C ALA A 199 -16.73 -40.80 -1.55
N GLN A 200 -17.81 -41.01 -0.80
CA GLN A 200 -17.85 -42.02 0.27
C GLN A 200 -19.09 -42.90 0.14
N ALA A 201 -19.12 -43.66 -0.95
CA ALA A 201 -19.73 -44.98 -0.98
C ALA A 201 -18.58 -45.95 -1.29
N GLY A 202 -17.84 -46.37 -0.26
CA GLY A 202 -16.72 -47.29 -0.42
C GLY A 202 -15.72 -47.14 0.71
N GLY A 203 -15.94 -47.86 1.81
CA GLY A 203 -14.99 -47.91 2.91
C GLY A 203 -13.62 -48.44 2.47
N LYS A 204 -12.57 -47.94 3.14
CA LYS A 204 -11.41 -48.68 3.65
C LYS A 204 -10.37 -47.70 4.20
N GLY A 205 -9.76 -48.09 5.31
CA GLY A 205 -8.37 -47.74 5.63
C GLY A 205 -8.18 -46.48 6.44
N PHE A 206 -8.22 -46.63 7.76
CA PHE A 206 -7.46 -45.80 8.69
C PHE A 206 -5.97 -46.10 8.43
N ASP A 207 -5.20 -45.14 7.88
CA ASP A 207 -3.75 -45.28 7.77
C ASP A 207 -3.10 -45.01 9.13
N PRO A 208 -2.30 -45.94 9.70
CA PRO A 208 -1.61 -45.70 10.94
C PRO A 208 -0.36 -44.85 10.74
N LEU A 209 -0.05 -44.04 11.76
CA LEU A 209 1.13 -43.17 11.87
C LEU A 209 2.46 -43.89 11.55
N PRO A 210 3.48 -43.17 11.03
CA PRO A 210 4.76 -43.76 10.67
C PRO A 210 5.51 -44.22 11.93
N LYS A 211 5.86 -45.52 11.97
CA LYS A 211 6.82 -46.05 12.95
C LYS A 211 8.21 -45.50 12.60
N GLY A 212 8.81 -44.80 13.55
CA GLY A 212 10.24 -44.46 13.52
C GLY A 212 11.08 -45.72 13.41
N ARG A 213 12.14 -45.64 12.62
CA ARG A 213 13.21 -46.64 12.58
C ARG A 213 14.36 -46.14 13.44
N ASP A 214 14.87 -47.06 14.25
CA ASP A 214 16.20 -47.01 14.88
C ASP A 214 17.32 -46.90 13.83
#